data_AF-A0A2U1L7U6-F1
#
_entry.id   AF-A0A2U1L7U6-F1
#
_cell.length_a   1.000
_cell.length_b   1.000
_cell.length_c   1.000
_cell.angle_alpha   90.00
_cell.angle_beta   90.00
_cell.angle_gamma   90.00
#
_symmetry.space_group_name_H-M   'P 1'
#
loop_
_entity.id
_entity.type
_entity.pdbx_description
1 polymer ?
#
loop_
_entity_poly.entity_id
_entity_poly.type
_entity_poly.pdbx_seq_one_letter_code
_entity_poly.pdbx_strand_id
1 'polypeptide(L)'
;MPWILAHNPNPKDTTITNNCFIYKHQSPYPYRNLPDLKACMFLASYQGWLLVFKPKHRSIFFFSPFSQSKIDLPHFPYKHIRQHATAFSDLPTSPHCLVFIGTPNEVLVIARGQTTWTRRKVPKTISRLWPASTIWTHAGYDHKTQTFYYFEDWERVLRYSVKDNKVYKHPVNDVVKDIYTLPFHYTDNPFPQAYRYHMRRHDTGDPFHIRQAGQPLYLCGYILDNFVPNSN
;
A
#
# COMPACT_ATOMS: atom_id res chain seq x y z
N MET A 1 1.17 -16.67 -7.23
CA MET A 1 0.02 -16.23 -8.07
C MET A 1 -0.59 -14.99 -7.41
N PRO A 2 -0.64 -13.82 -8.07
CA PRO A 2 -1.20 -12.62 -7.46
C PRO A 2 -2.72 -12.71 -7.40
N TRP A 3 -3.28 -12.25 -6.28
CA TRP A 3 -4.71 -12.20 -6.03
C TRP A 3 -5.14 -10.75 -6.05
N ILE A 4 -6.28 -10.48 -6.69
CA ILE A 4 -6.79 -9.13 -6.83
C ILE A 4 -7.72 -8.86 -5.66
N LEU A 5 -7.46 -7.77 -4.93
CA LEU A 5 -8.37 -7.24 -3.93
C LEU A 5 -9.18 -6.13 -4.58
N ALA A 6 -10.48 -6.36 -4.76
CA ALA A 6 -11.40 -5.32 -5.19
C ALA A 6 -12.18 -4.81 -3.97
N HIS A 7 -12.27 -3.49 -3.85
CA HIS A 7 -13.08 -2.87 -2.81
C HIS A 7 -13.81 -1.64 -3.34
N ASN A 8 -14.98 -1.37 -2.76
CA ASN A 8 -15.67 -0.10 -2.98
C ASN A 8 -15.01 0.97 -2.08
N PRO A 9 -14.48 2.07 -2.63
CA PRO A 9 -13.76 3.07 -1.86
C PRO A 9 -14.68 4.08 -1.16
N ASN A 10 -16.01 4.03 -1.35
CA ASN A 10 -16.90 5.06 -0.81
C ASN A 10 -17.61 4.58 0.49
N PRO A 11 -17.02 4.84 1.67
CA PRO A 11 -17.63 4.47 2.95
C PRO A 11 -18.91 5.27 3.25
N LYS A 12 -19.22 6.31 2.48
CA LYS A 12 -20.43 7.14 2.65
C LYS A 12 -21.61 6.66 1.81
N ASP A 13 -21.36 5.81 0.82
CA ASP A 13 -22.44 5.21 0.04
C ASP A 13 -23.03 4.03 0.82
N THR A 14 -24.23 4.22 1.33
CA THR A 14 -25.00 3.21 2.07
C THR A 14 -25.84 2.33 1.15
N THR A 15 -25.94 2.68 -0.13
CA THR A 15 -26.78 1.99 -1.12
C THR A 15 -26.07 0.80 -1.77
N ILE A 16 -24.73 0.80 -1.77
CA ILE A 16 -23.92 -0.30 -2.30
C ILE A 16 -23.31 -1.09 -1.14
N THR A 17 -23.44 -2.41 -1.17
CA THR A 17 -22.73 -3.28 -0.23
C THR A 17 -21.23 -3.05 -0.36
N ASN A 18 -20.61 -2.37 0.62
CA ASN A 18 -19.15 -2.16 0.73
C ASN A 18 -18.38 -3.46 1.00
N ASN A 19 -18.55 -4.44 0.11
CA ASN A 19 -17.95 -5.75 0.20
C ASN A 19 -16.50 -5.66 -0.30
N CYS A 20 -15.66 -6.51 0.28
CA CYS A 20 -14.27 -6.64 -0.12
C CYS A 20 -14.08 -8.07 -0.63
N PHE A 21 -13.65 -8.19 -1.88
CA PHE A 21 -13.55 -9.48 -2.55
C PHE A 21 -12.11 -9.78 -2.95
N ILE A 22 -11.72 -11.04 -2.76
CA ILE A 22 -10.50 -11.60 -3.33
C ILE A 22 -10.87 -12.33 -4.61
N TYR A 23 -10.16 -12.07 -5.70
CA TYR A 23 -10.31 -12.82 -6.94
C TYR A 23 -9.08 -13.69 -7.20
N LYS A 24 -9.32 -14.87 -7.80
CA LYS A 24 -8.24 -15.67 -8.39
C LYS A 24 -7.94 -15.09 -9.76
N HIS A 25 -6.67 -15.00 -10.14
CA HIS A 25 -6.27 -14.58 -11.48
C HIS A 25 -6.99 -15.34 -12.62
N GLN A 26 -7.33 -16.62 -12.40
CA GLN A 26 -7.94 -17.49 -13.41
C GLN A 26 -9.47 -17.64 -13.25
N SER A 27 -10.11 -16.94 -12.31
CA SER A 27 -11.54 -17.05 -12.08
C SER A 27 -12.22 -15.69 -12.18
N PRO A 28 -13.29 -15.57 -12.98
CA PRO A 28 -14.09 -14.35 -13.03
C PRO A 28 -14.96 -14.16 -11.77
N TYR A 29 -15.07 -15.18 -10.92
CA TYR A 29 -15.88 -15.16 -9.71
C TYR A 29 -15.05 -14.81 -8.47
N PRO A 30 -15.63 -14.07 -7.50
CA PRO A 30 -14.95 -13.79 -6.25
C PRO A 30 -14.67 -15.10 -5.50
N TYR A 31 -13.41 -15.30 -5.13
CA TYR A 31 -12.99 -16.46 -4.34
C TYR A 31 -13.51 -16.39 -2.90
N ARG A 32 -13.54 -15.17 -2.32
CA ARG A 32 -13.92 -14.97 -0.93
C ARG A 32 -14.43 -13.55 -0.70
N ASN A 33 -15.47 -13.42 0.12
CA ASN A 33 -15.94 -12.16 0.70
C ASN A 33 -15.28 -11.94 2.07
N LEU A 34 -14.84 -10.71 2.35
CA LEU A 34 -14.15 -10.32 3.57
C LEU A 34 -14.94 -9.22 4.30
N PRO A 35 -16.01 -9.58 5.04
CA PRO A 35 -16.88 -8.59 5.69
C PRO A 35 -16.14 -7.74 6.74
N ASP A 36 -15.10 -8.29 7.39
CA ASP A 36 -14.30 -7.58 8.39
C ASP A 36 -13.55 -6.36 7.83
N LEU A 37 -13.28 -6.38 6.53
CA LEU A 37 -12.61 -5.31 5.80
C LEU A 37 -13.57 -4.25 5.25
N LYS A 38 -14.87 -4.39 5.51
CA LYS A 38 -15.87 -3.39 5.11
C LYS A 38 -15.51 -2.01 5.64
N ALA A 39 -15.54 -1.01 4.75
CA ALA A 39 -15.19 0.38 5.03
C ALA A 39 -13.76 0.57 5.61
N CYS A 40 -12.84 -0.32 5.29
CA CYS A 40 -11.42 -0.15 5.57
C CYS A 40 -10.67 0.45 4.38
N MET A 41 -9.51 1.03 4.65
CA MET A 41 -8.53 1.49 3.66
C MET A 41 -7.35 0.52 3.65
N PHE A 42 -6.89 0.14 2.47
CA PHE A 42 -5.70 -0.69 2.29
C PHE A 42 -4.49 0.23 2.13
N LEU A 43 -3.54 0.10 3.05
CA LEU A 43 -2.38 1.00 3.13
C LEU A 43 -1.17 0.42 2.38
N ALA A 44 -0.92 -0.87 2.54
CA ALA A 44 0.19 -1.59 1.93
C ALA A 44 -0.12 -3.08 1.85
N SER A 45 0.65 -3.80 1.03
CA SER A 45 0.62 -5.27 0.98
C SER A 45 2.02 -5.83 0.81
N TYR A 46 2.33 -6.93 1.48
CA TYR A 46 3.61 -7.62 1.35
C TYR A 46 3.45 -9.09 1.75
N GLN A 47 3.98 -10.00 0.92
CA GLN A 47 3.95 -11.45 1.12
C GLN A 47 2.59 -12.02 1.60
N GLY A 48 1.50 -11.60 0.95
CA GLY A 48 0.15 -12.12 1.24
C GLY A 48 -0.52 -11.52 2.48
N TRP A 49 0.10 -10.54 3.13
CA TRP A 49 -0.49 -9.74 4.20
C TRP A 49 -0.90 -8.36 3.70
N LEU A 50 -1.96 -7.83 4.29
CA LEU A 50 -2.45 -6.47 4.08
C LEU A 50 -2.19 -5.64 5.33
N LEU A 51 -1.75 -4.40 5.16
CA LEU A 51 -1.80 -3.37 6.19
C LEU A 51 -3.09 -2.57 5.98
N VAL A 52 -3.95 -2.55 6.99
CA VAL A 52 -5.32 -2.05 6.89
C VAL A 52 -5.55 -0.94 7.91
N PHE A 53 -6.21 0.13 7.49
CA PHE A 53 -6.71 1.18 8.37
C PHE A 53 -8.23 1.18 8.41
N LYS A 54 -8.80 1.25 9.61
CA LYS A 54 -10.24 1.38 9.82
C LYS A 54 -10.56 2.75 10.40
N PRO A 55 -11.03 3.72 9.58
CA PRO A 55 -11.20 5.11 10.00
C PRO A 55 -12.09 5.28 11.24
N LYS A 56 -13.20 4.53 11.32
CA LYS A 56 -14.18 4.63 12.43
C LYS A 56 -13.54 4.41 13.80
N HIS A 57 -12.53 3.55 13.89
CA HIS A 57 -11.88 3.18 15.15
C HIS A 57 -10.46 3.74 15.29
N ARG A 58 -9.95 4.44 14.26
CA ARG A 58 -8.55 4.88 14.16
C ARG A 58 -7.56 3.73 14.43
N SER A 59 -7.91 2.53 13.98
CA SER A 59 -7.13 1.32 14.18
C SER A 59 -6.38 0.96 12.92
N ILE A 60 -5.09 0.64 13.06
CA ILE A 60 -4.30 -0.01 12.02
C ILE A 60 -4.06 -1.45 12.46
N PHE A 61 -4.17 -2.39 11.54
CA PHE A 61 -3.90 -3.79 11.80
C PHE A 61 -3.36 -4.46 10.54
N PHE A 62 -2.64 -5.55 10.73
CA PHE A 62 -2.35 -6.47 9.65
C PHE A 62 -3.47 -7.49 9.51
N PHE A 63 -3.75 -7.88 8.27
CA PHE A 63 -4.75 -8.86 7.94
C PHE A 63 -4.24 -9.85 6.89
N SER A 64 -4.38 -11.13 7.17
CA SER A 64 -4.11 -12.20 6.20
C SER A 64 -5.44 -12.64 5.56
N PRO A 65 -5.72 -12.28 4.30
CA PRO A 65 -6.98 -12.65 3.64
C PRO A 65 -7.29 -14.16 3.59
N PHE A 66 -6.25 -15.00 3.59
CA PHE A 66 -6.38 -16.45 3.46
C PHE A 66 -6.64 -17.15 4.79
N SER A 67 -5.88 -16.79 5.83
CA SER A 67 -6.06 -17.36 7.16
C SER A 67 -7.07 -16.60 8.02
N GLN A 68 -7.47 -15.40 7.59
CA GLN A 68 -8.25 -14.43 8.38
C GLN A 68 -7.56 -14.00 9.67
N SER A 69 -6.25 -14.28 9.79
CA SER A 69 -5.45 -13.84 10.93
C SER A 69 -5.38 -12.33 10.95
N LYS A 70 -5.67 -11.76 12.12
CA LYS A 70 -5.63 -10.34 12.38
C LYS A 70 -4.61 -10.04 13.45
N ILE A 71 -3.81 -9.01 13.20
CA ILE A 71 -2.75 -8.59 14.10
C ILE A 71 -2.89 -7.09 14.32
N ASP A 72 -3.41 -6.70 15.48
CA ASP A 72 -3.61 -5.28 15.81
C ASP A 72 -2.29 -4.56 16.10
N LEU A 73 -2.22 -3.29 15.67
CA LEU A 73 -1.22 -2.33 16.09
C LEU A 73 -1.85 -1.36 17.11
N PRO A 74 -1.04 -0.65 17.90
CA PRO A 74 -1.52 0.38 18.81
C PRO A 74 -2.27 1.49 18.10
N HIS A 75 -3.06 2.22 18.89
CA HIS A 75 -3.88 3.31 18.41
C HIS A 75 -3.10 4.28 17.52
N PHE A 76 -3.65 4.58 16.36
CA PHE A 76 -2.99 5.47 15.42
C PHE A 76 -3.12 6.93 15.90
N PRO A 77 -2.02 7.71 15.95
CA PRO A 77 -2.04 9.06 16.51
C PRO A 77 -2.92 10.06 15.75
N TYR A 78 -3.26 9.79 14.49
CA TYR A 78 -4.06 10.69 13.66
C TYR A 78 -5.50 10.21 13.49
N LYS A 79 -6.43 11.18 13.34
CA LYS A 79 -7.85 10.89 13.12
C LYS A 79 -8.13 10.30 11.73
N HIS A 80 -7.32 10.69 10.75
CA HIS A 80 -7.47 10.26 9.36
C HIS A 80 -6.09 9.98 8.77
N ILE A 81 -6.04 8.97 7.91
CA ILE A 81 -4.92 8.73 7.01
C ILE A 81 -5.35 9.34 5.68
N ARG A 82 -4.90 10.56 5.40
CA ARG A 82 -5.04 11.18 4.08
C ARG A 82 -3.68 11.16 3.42
N GLN A 83 -3.54 10.50 2.27
CA GLN A 83 -2.39 10.72 1.39
C GLN A 83 -1.06 10.27 2.03
N HIS A 84 -1.04 9.05 2.57
CA HIS A 84 0.13 8.49 3.22
C HIS A 84 0.69 7.33 2.41
N ALA A 85 1.94 7.49 2.00
CA ALA A 85 2.77 6.41 1.51
C ALA A 85 3.13 5.49 2.68
N THR A 86 2.77 4.21 2.59
CA THR A 86 3.06 3.25 3.67
C THR A 86 3.71 1.99 3.13
N ALA A 87 4.55 1.38 3.97
CA ALA A 87 5.13 0.07 3.72
C ALA A 87 5.41 -0.62 5.05
N PHE A 88 5.71 -1.91 5.00
CA PHE A 88 6.21 -2.65 6.14
C PHE A 88 7.34 -3.60 5.72
N SER A 89 8.30 -3.84 6.63
CA SER A 89 9.62 -4.38 6.29
C SER A 89 9.75 -5.90 6.31
N ASP A 90 8.75 -6.61 6.81
CA ASP A 90 8.83 -8.06 7.01
C ASP A 90 7.41 -8.62 7.22
N LEU A 91 7.27 -9.93 7.29
CA LEU A 91 6.02 -10.57 7.70
C LEU A 91 5.51 -10.02 9.04
N PRO A 92 4.21 -9.73 9.19
CA PRO A 92 3.64 -9.23 10.45
C PRO A 92 3.84 -10.14 11.67
N THR A 93 4.15 -11.42 11.44
CA THR A 93 4.47 -12.42 12.46
C THR A 93 5.94 -12.37 12.90
N SER A 94 6.81 -11.70 12.15
CA SER A 94 8.21 -11.50 12.50
C SER A 94 8.34 -10.44 13.61
N PRO A 95 9.16 -10.69 14.65
CA PRO A 95 9.44 -9.69 15.68
C PRO A 95 10.18 -8.47 15.13
N HIS A 96 10.79 -8.59 13.95
CA HIS A 96 11.55 -7.51 13.29
C HIS A 96 10.71 -6.70 12.31
N CYS A 97 9.42 -7.00 12.16
CA CYS A 97 8.53 -6.24 11.27
C CYS A 97 8.39 -4.80 11.75
N LEU A 98 8.76 -3.85 10.89
CA LEU A 98 8.57 -2.42 11.06
C LEU A 98 7.47 -1.95 10.12
N VAL A 99 6.61 -1.06 10.60
CA VAL A 99 5.62 -0.34 9.79
C VAL A 99 6.04 1.11 9.66
N PHE A 100 5.97 1.62 8.44
CA PHE A 100 6.30 3.00 8.09
C PHE A 100 5.10 3.68 7.48
N ILE A 101 4.83 4.90 7.94
CA ILE A 101 3.79 5.77 7.37
C ILE A 101 4.45 7.13 7.13
N GLY A 102 4.71 7.42 5.86
CA GLY A 102 5.26 8.68 5.39
C GLY A 102 4.20 9.76 5.28
N THR A 103 4.58 10.97 5.65
CA THR A 103 3.80 12.20 5.48
C THR A 103 4.74 13.31 4.98
N PRO A 104 4.24 14.45 4.49
CA PRO A 104 5.09 15.58 4.10
C PRO A 104 5.98 16.12 5.24
N ASN A 105 5.56 15.92 6.50
CA ASN A 105 6.14 16.58 7.66
C ASN A 105 6.86 15.61 8.62
N GLU A 106 6.53 14.34 8.55
CA GLU A 106 7.12 13.30 9.41
C GLU A 106 6.94 11.90 8.84
N VAL A 107 7.75 10.98 9.35
CA VAL A 107 7.61 9.53 9.19
C VAL A 107 7.22 8.95 10.55
N LEU A 108 6.12 8.21 10.58
CA LEU A 108 5.73 7.40 11.72
C LEU A 108 6.30 6.00 11.55
N VAL A 109 6.92 5.48 12.62
CA VAL A 109 7.54 4.16 12.63
C VAL A 109 7.07 3.40 13.86
N ILE A 110 6.74 2.13 13.68
CA ILE A 110 6.49 1.23 14.80
C ILE A 110 7.01 -0.17 14.50
N ALA A 111 7.66 -0.78 15.49
CA ALA A 111 8.04 -2.18 15.43
C ALA A 111 6.93 -3.07 15.97
N ARG A 112 6.86 -4.31 15.48
CA ARG A 112 5.92 -5.30 15.98
C ARG A 112 6.06 -5.48 17.49
N GLY A 113 4.93 -5.52 18.20
CA GLY A 113 4.89 -5.67 19.65
C GLY A 113 5.10 -4.37 20.45
N GLN A 114 5.52 -3.28 19.82
CA GLN A 114 5.59 -1.97 20.48
C GLN A 114 4.20 -1.38 20.71
N THR A 115 4.07 -0.55 21.75
CA THR A 115 2.80 0.09 22.14
C THR A 115 2.69 1.55 21.70
N THR A 116 3.77 2.16 21.22
CA THR A 116 3.82 3.57 20.85
C THR A 116 4.49 3.80 19.50
N TRP A 117 3.94 4.73 18.73
CA TRP A 117 4.49 5.16 17.46
C TRP A 117 5.65 6.13 17.66
N THR A 118 6.78 5.84 17.02
CA THR A 118 7.92 6.76 16.95
C THR A 118 7.68 7.77 15.83
N ARG A 119 7.87 9.06 16.12
CA ARG A 119 7.72 10.14 15.14
C ARG A 119 9.06 10.72 14.74
N ARG A 120 9.30 10.83 13.45
CA ARG A 120 10.54 11.38 12.88
C ARG A 120 10.21 12.52 11.95
N LYS A 121 10.50 13.74 12.39
CA LYS A 121 10.21 14.94 11.61
C LYS A 121 11.06 14.97 10.34
N VAL A 122 10.42 15.35 9.24
CA VAL A 122 11.12 15.75 8.02
C VAL A 122 11.82 17.09 8.32
N PRO A 123 13.13 17.23 8.03
CA PRO A 123 13.85 18.49 8.22
C PRO A 123 13.13 19.67 7.55
N LYS A 124 13.09 20.84 8.20
CA LYS A 124 12.40 22.03 7.64
C LYS A 124 12.97 22.50 6.29
N THR A 125 14.26 22.26 6.05
CA THR A 125 14.92 22.52 4.76
C THR A 125 14.32 21.69 3.63
N ILE A 126 13.76 20.52 3.97
CA ILE A 126 13.06 19.62 3.05
C ILE A 126 11.57 19.95 3.07
N SER A 127 10.94 20.03 4.24
CA SER A 127 9.48 20.17 4.37
C SER A 127 8.91 21.46 3.78
N ARG A 128 9.70 22.54 3.71
CA ARG A 128 9.30 23.82 3.10
C ARG A 128 9.24 23.79 1.58
N LEU A 129 9.77 22.74 0.94
CA LEU A 129 9.76 22.60 -0.52
C LEU A 129 8.43 22.09 -1.06
N TRP A 130 7.48 21.76 -0.17
CA TRP A 130 6.22 21.10 -0.52
C TRP A 130 5.02 22.02 -0.25
N PRO A 131 4.09 22.18 -1.20
CA PRO A 131 2.76 22.69 -0.91
C PRO A 131 2.06 21.86 0.18
N ALA A 132 1.19 22.50 0.97
CA ALA A 132 0.41 21.80 1.99
C ALA A 132 -0.55 20.73 1.41
N SER A 133 -0.80 20.78 0.10
CA SER A 133 -1.65 19.85 -0.67
C SER A 133 -0.91 18.64 -1.26
N THR A 134 0.41 18.55 -1.10
CA THR A 134 1.22 17.45 -1.66
C THR A 134 0.73 16.08 -1.17
N ILE A 135 0.56 15.16 -2.11
CA ILE A 135 0.03 13.80 -1.89
C ILE A 135 1.18 12.80 -2.01
N TRP A 136 1.42 12.01 -0.97
CA TRP A 136 2.40 10.92 -1.03
C TRP A 136 1.67 9.63 -1.34
N THR A 137 1.93 9.07 -2.52
CA THR A 137 1.09 8.03 -3.12
C THR A 137 1.73 6.65 -3.10
N HIS A 138 3.06 6.54 -3.14
CA HIS A 138 3.73 5.24 -3.17
C HIS A 138 4.86 5.15 -2.15
N ALA A 139 5.17 3.92 -1.75
CA ALA A 139 6.23 3.63 -0.79
C ALA A 139 6.83 2.23 -1.03
N GLY A 140 8.08 2.06 -0.62
CA GLY A 140 8.77 0.78 -0.66
C GLY A 140 9.80 0.68 0.47
N TYR A 141 10.13 -0.55 0.87
CA TYR A 141 11.18 -0.80 1.86
C TYR A 141 12.29 -1.64 1.24
N ASP A 142 13.50 -1.06 1.23
CA ASP A 142 14.71 -1.72 0.79
C ASP A 142 15.33 -2.44 1.99
N HIS A 143 15.31 -3.77 1.93
CA HIS A 143 15.81 -4.64 2.98
C HIS A 143 17.35 -4.62 3.05
N LYS A 144 18.04 -4.38 1.92
CA LYS A 144 19.50 -4.39 1.85
C LYS A 144 20.08 -3.18 2.58
N THR A 145 19.53 -2.00 2.33
CA THR A 145 20.00 -0.77 2.99
C THR A 145 19.25 -0.45 4.28
N GLN A 146 18.14 -1.15 4.55
CA GLN A 146 17.20 -0.86 5.65
C GLN A 146 16.63 0.56 5.55
N THR A 147 16.12 0.88 4.36
CA THR A 147 15.66 2.22 4.02
C THR A 147 14.22 2.18 3.55
N PHE A 148 13.38 2.99 4.17
CA PHE A 148 12.01 3.23 3.72
C PHE A 148 12.00 4.39 2.73
N TYR A 149 11.51 4.14 1.52
CA TYR A 149 11.34 5.15 0.48
C TYR A 149 9.85 5.49 0.34
N TYR A 150 9.56 6.77 0.12
CA TYR A 150 8.21 7.24 -0.15
C TYR A 150 8.27 8.43 -1.10
N PHE A 151 7.26 8.56 -1.96
CA PHE A 151 7.28 9.48 -3.09
C PHE A 151 5.94 10.23 -3.27
N GLU A 152 6.04 11.46 -3.75
CA GLU A 152 4.94 12.27 -4.29
C GLU A 152 4.91 12.05 -5.80
N ASP A 153 3.91 11.32 -6.30
CA ASP A 153 3.55 11.18 -7.72
C ASP A 153 4.72 11.20 -8.72
N TRP A 154 5.78 10.45 -8.40
CA TRP A 154 6.96 10.33 -9.25
C TRP A 154 7.66 11.65 -9.57
N GLU A 155 7.55 12.68 -8.73
CA GLU A 155 8.35 13.90 -8.88
C GLU A 155 9.48 13.95 -7.86
N ARG A 156 9.20 13.49 -6.64
CA ARG A 156 10.09 13.68 -5.49
C ARG A 156 10.14 12.42 -4.65
N VAL A 157 11.35 12.08 -4.21
CA VAL A 157 11.61 10.89 -3.39
C VAL A 157 12.26 11.29 -2.07
N LEU A 158 11.64 10.85 -0.97
CA LEU A 158 12.22 10.90 0.36
C LEU A 158 12.60 9.50 0.81
N ARG A 159 13.64 9.44 1.63
CA ARG A 159 14.07 8.20 2.26
C ARG A 159 14.25 8.37 3.75
N TYR A 160 13.80 7.38 4.51
CA TYR A 160 14.03 7.25 5.94
C TYR A 160 14.99 6.08 6.16
N SER A 161 16.17 6.38 6.71
CA SER A 161 17.16 5.37 7.09
C SER A 161 16.82 4.83 8.47
N VAL A 162 16.60 3.53 8.60
CA VAL A 162 16.39 2.88 9.92
C VAL A 162 17.66 2.98 10.76
N LYS A 163 18.83 2.82 10.12
CA LYS A 163 20.15 2.87 10.78
C LYS A 163 20.45 4.24 11.38
N ASP A 164 20.24 5.29 10.59
CA ASP A 164 20.51 6.67 11.03
C ASP A 164 19.34 7.29 11.76
N ASN A 165 18.17 6.65 11.68
CA ASN A 165 16.92 7.08 12.28
C ASN A 165 16.55 8.52 11.86
N LYS A 166 16.77 8.82 10.57
CA LYS A 166 16.68 10.15 9.96
C LYS A 166 16.06 10.10 8.56
N VAL A 167 15.45 11.23 8.18
CA VAL A 167 14.88 11.44 6.83
C VAL A 167 15.84 12.26 5.98
N TYR A 168 15.99 11.85 4.74
CA TYR A 168 16.83 12.49 3.73
C TYR A 168 16.05 12.71 2.44
N LYS A 169 16.42 13.74 1.68
CA LYS A 169 16.06 13.84 0.27
C LYS A 169 16.84 12.78 -0.50
N HIS A 170 16.16 12.04 -1.38
CA HIS A 170 16.85 11.18 -2.33
C HIS A 170 17.14 12.01 -3.59
N PRO A 171 18.39 12.02 -4.09
CA PRO A 171 18.75 12.79 -5.27
C PRO A 171 18.13 12.14 -6.49
N VAL A 172 17.06 12.73 -6.99
CA VAL A 172 16.41 12.31 -8.23
C VAL A 172 16.24 13.56 -9.09
N ASN A 173 16.81 13.53 -10.29
CA ASN A 173 16.76 14.66 -11.22
C ASN A 173 15.58 14.51 -12.17
N ASP A 174 15.30 13.29 -12.61
CA ASP A 174 14.15 12.92 -13.43
C ASP A 174 13.69 11.54 -12.97
N VAL A 175 12.63 11.47 -12.15
CA VAL A 175 12.22 10.20 -11.53
C VAL A 175 11.87 9.15 -12.57
N VAL A 176 11.29 9.52 -13.72
CA VAL A 176 10.92 8.55 -14.75
C VAL A 176 12.17 7.87 -15.34
N LYS A 177 13.28 8.61 -15.49
CA LYS A 177 14.56 8.06 -15.97
C LYS A 177 15.37 7.40 -14.86
N ASP A 178 15.36 7.99 -13.68
CA ASP A 178 16.18 7.59 -12.55
C ASP A 178 15.51 6.49 -11.72
N ILE A 179 14.25 6.12 -11.99
CA ILE A 179 13.53 5.06 -11.24
C ILE A 179 14.25 3.73 -11.27
N TYR A 180 14.98 3.43 -12.35
CA TYR A 180 15.79 2.20 -12.46
C TYR A 180 16.99 2.18 -11.50
N THR A 181 17.34 3.32 -10.90
CA THR A 181 18.38 3.40 -9.85
C THR A 181 17.83 3.12 -8.46
N LEU A 182 16.49 3.15 -8.29
CA LEU A 182 15.86 2.74 -7.05
C LEU A 182 15.94 1.22 -6.89
N PRO A 183 15.96 0.71 -5.66
CA PRO A 183 16.00 -0.73 -5.41
C PRO A 183 14.68 -1.44 -5.77
N PHE A 184 13.72 -0.75 -6.40
CA PHE A 184 12.38 -1.25 -6.67
C PHE A 184 12.06 -1.29 -8.16
N HIS A 185 11.37 -2.33 -8.59
CA HIS A 185 10.68 -2.32 -9.87
C HIS A 185 9.29 -1.75 -9.71
N TYR A 186 8.99 -0.73 -10.51
CA TYR A 186 7.64 -0.24 -10.68
C TYR A 186 6.94 -1.02 -11.78
N THR A 187 5.78 -1.58 -11.47
CA THR A 187 4.86 -2.14 -12.47
C THR A 187 3.57 -1.33 -12.43
N ASP A 188 3.33 -0.55 -13.48
CA ASP A 188 2.03 0.08 -13.70
C ASP A 188 1.04 -0.95 -14.22
N ASN A 189 -0.19 -0.88 -13.69
CA ASN A 189 -1.32 -1.70 -14.11
C ASN A 189 -0.93 -3.17 -14.33
N PRO A 190 -0.59 -3.96 -13.30
CA PRO A 190 -0.04 -5.32 -13.45
C PRO A 190 -1.05 -6.35 -13.99
N PHE A 191 -2.30 -5.96 -14.26
CA PHE A 191 -3.38 -6.86 -14.64
C PHE A 191 -3.93 -6.74 -16.08
N PRO A 192 -3.30 -6.10 -17.08
CA PRO A 192 -3.95 -5.89 -18.37
C PRO A 192 -4.08 -7.21 -19.12
N GLN A 193 -3.13 -8.13 -18.92
CA GLN A 193 -3.14 -9.47 -19.50
C GLN A 193 -4.25 -10.32 -18.90
N ALA A 194 -4.44 -10.30 -17.58
CA ALA A 194 -5.54 -11.00 -16.90
C ALA A 194 -6.90 -10.50 -17.39
N TYR A 195 -7.04 -9.18 -17.44
CA TYR A 195 -8.25 -8.50 -17.90
C TYR A 195 -8.56 -8.85 -19.36
N ARG A 196 -7.58 -8.73 -20.26
CA ARG A 196 -7.71 -9.09 -21.69
C ARG A 196 -8.01 -10.57 -21.91
N TYR A 197 -7.39 -11.46 -21.14
CA TYR A 197 -7.62 -12.90 -21.22
C TYR A 197 -9.09 -13.23 -20.94
N HIS A 198 -9.63 -12.73 -19.84
CA HIS A 198 -11.01 -13.01 -19.45
C HIS A 198 -12.04 -12.29 -20.32
N MET A 199 -11.76 -11.06 -20.78
CA MET A 199 -12.64 -10.39 -21.76
C MET A 199 -12.84 -11.25 -23.00
N ARG A 200 -11.75 -11.81 -23.55
CA ARG A 200 -11.82 -12.67 -24.75
C ARG A 200 -12.48 -14.02 -24.47
N ARG A 201 -12.17 -14.63 -23.32
CA ARG A 201 -12.68 -15.95 -22.97
C ARG A 201 -14.18 -15.96 -22.68
N HIS A 202 -14.70 -14.88 -22.11
CA HIS A 202 -16.07 -14.78 -21.64
C HIS A 202 -16.93 -13.81 -22.46
N ASP A 203 -16.39 -13.24 -23.54
CA ASP A 203 -17.04 -12.26 -24.41
C ASP A 203 -17.80 -11.16 -23.63
N THR A 204 -17.08 -10.53 -22.70
CA THR A 204 -17.66 -9.55 -21.77
C THR A 204 -16.74 -8.33 -21.62
N GLY A 205 -17.36 -7.15 -21.52
CA GLY A 205 -16.67 -5.89 -21.22
C GLY A 205 -16.32 -5.70 -19.74
N ASP A 206 -16.83 -6.57 -18.85
CA ASP A 206 -16.57 -6.57 -17.41
C ASP A 206 -16.21 -8.00 -16.92
N PRO A 207 -14.99 -8.47 -17.21
CA PRO A 207 -14.58 -9.87 -17.01
C PRO A 207 -14.47 -10.30 -15.54
N PHE A 208 -14.42 -9.36 -14.61
CA PHE A 208 -14.29 -9.65 -13.18
C PHE A 208 -15.51 -9.19 -12.38
N HIS A 209 -16.59 -8.79 -13.07
CA HIS A 209 -17.74 -8.14 -12.44
C HIS A 209 -17.32 -7.00 -11.50
N ILE A 210 -16.30 -6.24 -11.93
CA ILE A 210 -15.76 -5.11 -11.16
C ILE A 210 -16.69 -3.91 -11.20
N ARG A 211 -17.82 -3.98 -11.92
CA ARG A 211 -18.91 -3.01 -11.81
C ARG A 211 -19.98 -3.53 -10.87
N GLN A 212 -20.09 -2.94 -9.68
CA GLN A 212 -21.20 -3.21 -8.77
C GLN A 212 -22.22 -2.07 -8.87
N ALA A 213 -23.47 -2.41 -9.20
CA ALA A 213 -24.55 -1.42 -9.41
C ALA A 213 -24.20 -0.30 -10.41
N GLY A 214 -23.39 -0.61 -11.44
CA GLY A 214 -22.96 0.35 -12.46
C GLY A 214 -21.74 1.21 -12.08
N GLN A 215 -21.18 1.05 -10.88
CA GLN A 215 -19.99 1.79 -10.41
C GLN A 215 -18.73 0.91 -10.43
N PRO A 216 -17.56 1.41 -10.87
CA PRO A 216 -16.32 0.64 -10.88
C PRO A 216 -15.77 0.44 -9.45
N LEU A 217 -15.43 -0.81 -9.12
CA LEU A 217 -14.61 -1.15 -7.95
C LEU A 217 -13.16 -0.74 -8.22
N TYR A 218 -12.48 -0.24 -7.18
CA TYR A 218 -11.08 0.12 -7.30
C TYR A 218 -10.24 -1.13 -7.08
N LEU A 219 -9.35 -1.39 -8.04
CA LEU A 219 -8.34 -2.44 -7.96
C LEU A 219 -7.14 -1.87 -7.21
N CYS A 220 -6.84 -2.40 -6.02
CA CYS A 220 -5.56 -2.10 -5.38
C CYS A 220 -4.46 -2.91 -6.08
N GLY A 221 -3.47 -2.25 -6.68
CA GLY A 221 -2.37 -2.97 -7.33
C GLY A 221 -1.31 -2.10 -7.97
N TYR A 222 -0.53 -1.39 -7.16
CA TYR A 222 0.83 -0.99 -7.56
C TYR A 222 1.81 -1.91 -6.85
N ILE A 223 2.68 -2.58 -7.60
CA ILE A 223 3.73 -3.41 -7.02
C ILE A 223 5.03 -2.62 -7.11
N LEU A 224 5.60 -2.32 -5.95
CA LEU A 224 7.00 -1.93 -5.78
C LEU A 224 7.69 -3.12 -5.15
N ASP A 225 8.35 -3.94 -5.97
CA ASP A 225 9.09 -5.12 -5.49
C ASP A 225 10.59 -4.87 -5.55
N ASN A 226 11.35 -5.44 -4.61
CA ASN A 226 12.80 -5.29 -4.60
C ASN A 226 13.41 -6.01 -5.82
N PHE A 227 14.39 -5.38 -6.47
CA PHE A 227 15.14 -6.05 -7.53
C PHE A 227 15.95 -7.21 -6.94
N VAL A 228 15.58 -8.43 -7.30
CA VAL A 228 16.45 -9.60 -7.21
C VAL A 228 16.96 -9.83 -8.63
N PRO A 229 18.23 -9.55 -8.95
CA PRO A 229 18.78 -9.90 -10.24
C PRO A 229 18.60 -11.41 -10.43
N ASN A 230 18.08 -11.82 -11.58
CA ASN A 230 18.04 -13.23 -11.95
C ASN A 230 19.45 -13.80 -11.77
N SER A 231 19.61 -14.75 -10.85
CA SER A 231 20.78 -15.61 -10.81
C SER A 231 20.64 -16.58 -11.98
N ASN A 232 21.11 -16.16 -13.15
CA ASN A 232 21.46 -17.00 -14.29
C ASN A 232 22.83 -16.58 -14.79
#